data_AF-A0A3S5BDA1-F1
#
_entry.id   AF-A0A3S5BDA1-F1
#
_cell.length_a   1.000
_cell.length_b   1.000
_cell.length_c   1.000
_cell.angle_alpha   90.00
_cell.angle_beta   90.00
_cell.angle_gamma   90.00
#
_symmetry.space_group_name_H-M   'P 1'
#
loop_
_entity.id
_entity.type
_entity.pdbx_description
1 polymer ?
#
loop_
_entity_poly.entity_id
_entity_poly.type
_entity_poly.pdbx_seq_one_letter_code
_entity_poly.pdbx_strand_id
1 'polypeptide(L)'
;MLKPPKKKKSGKKGKSSAGSKTPTVIDGVSTKEMSKEQLEEHIMRLREELEREREERNYFQLERDKVNIFWEISKRQLEERSSELRNKSREIEEAEERHQLELKVYKQKVKHLLYEHQNNIAELKAESVVAIKIAQEEHGEKEAQLKYDKRVLKLENKDKQISGEESIRNTVREYEEKLLKTRLDFERELEEIETKHAAKIKKINDDLELRKKMELHETEERKNLQINSLIRSHEKAFSEIKNYYNDITLNNLALINSLKINESYF
;
A
#
# COMPACT_ATOMS: atom_id res chain seq x y z
N MET A 1 10.17 95.99 -2.65
CA MET A 1 10.18 97.46 -2.86
C MET A 1 11.16 98.10 -1.89
N LEU A 2 12.33 98.52 -2.36
CA LEU A 2 13.31 99.30 -1.58
C LEU A 2 13.78 100.44 -2.48
N LYS A 3 13.49 101.67 -2.06
CA LYS A 3 13.82 102.92 -2.80
C LYS A 3 15.31 103.24 -2.65
N PRO A 4 16.02 103.68 -3.70
CA PRO A 4 17.38 104.22 -3.59
C PRO A 4 17.38 105.72 -3.22
N PRO A 5 18.42 106.27 -2.57
CA PRO A 5 18.49 107.69 -2.26
C PRO A 5 18.95 108.52 -3.47
N LYS A 6 18.30 109.68 -3.63
CA LYS A 6 18.48 110.64 -4.72
C LYS A 6 19.78 111.46 -4.58
N LYS A 7 20.60 111.46 -5.62
CA LYS A 7 21.57 112.53 -5.94
C LYS A 7 20.82 113.83 -6.22
N LYS A 8 21.22 114.95 -5.60
CA LYS A 8 20.86 116.32 -6.04
C LYS A 8 22.13 117.09 -6.40
N LYS A 9 22.13 117.58 -7.63
CA LYS A 9 23.15 118.38 -8.30
C LYS A 9 23.10 119.86 -7.85
N SER A 10 24.29 120.38 -7.58
CA SER A 10 24.88 121.68 -8.00
C SER A 10 24.00 122.87 -8.40
N GLY A 11 24.36 124.04 -7.87
CA GLY A 11 24.30 125.36 -8.53
C GLY A 11 23.97 126.49 -7.52
N LYS A 12 24.53 127.70 -7.54
CA LYS A 12 25.57 128.40 -8.32
C LYS A 12 25.67 129.81 -7.67
N LYS A 13 26.87 130.35 -7.44
CA LYS A 13 27.23 131.79 -7.31
C LYS A 13 28.72 131.80 -6.94
N GLY A 14 29.68 132.31 -7.71
CA GLY A 14 29.65 133.46 -8.59
C GLY A 14 30.35 134.63 -7.91
N LYS A 15 31.69 134.71 -8.03
CA LYS A 15 32.43 135.98 -7.93
C LYS A 15 33.81 135.84 -8.61
N SER A 16 33.89 136.43 -9.80
CA SER A 16 35.12 136.83 -10.46
C SER A 16 35.66 138.09 -9.78
N SER A 17 36.91 138.06 -9.34
CA SER A 17 37.70 139.28 -9.09
C SER A 17 39.07 139.08 -9.73
N ALA A 18 39.37 139.96 -10.67
CA ALA A 18 40.60 140.03 -11.42
C ALA A 18 41.79 140.45 -10.53
N GLY A 19 42.98 139.99 -10.92
CA GLY A 19 44.22 140.76 -10.78
C GLY A 19 44.96 140.72 -9.44
N SER A 20 45.86 139.76 -9.27
CA SER A 20 47.12 139.94 -8.54
C SER A 20 48.04 138.75 -8.85
N LYS A 21 49.20 139.01 -9.47
CA LYS A 21 50.28 138.02 -9.59
C LYS A 21 50.90 137.85 -8.20
N THR A 22 50.45 136.84 -7.46
CA THR A 22 51.13 136.39 -6.24
C THR A 22 52.38 135.57 -6.64
N PRO A 23 53.52 135.74 -5.95
CA PRO A 23 54.70 134.94 -6.24
C PRO A 23 54.42 133.49 -5.84
N THR A 24 54.76 132.55 -6.72
CA THR A 24 54.69 131.11 -6.42
C THR A 24 55.75 130.81 -5.36
N VAL A 25 55.29 130.62 -4.12
CA VAL A 25 56.09 130.14 -3.00
C VAL A 25 56.11 128.62 -3.12
N ILE A 26 57.30 128.05 -3.30
CA ILE A 26 57.51 126.60 -3.32
C ILE A 26 58.41 126.32 -2.12
N ASP A 27 57.91 125.50 -1.20
CA ASP A 27 58.62 125.05 0.01
C ASP A 27 59.10 126.15 0.98
N GLY A 28 58.26 127.19 1.18
CA GLY A 28 58.52 128.23 2.18
C GLY A 28 59.62 129.24 1.82
N VAL A 29 60.20 129.16 0.62
CA VAL A 29 61.23 130.10 0.12
C VAL A 29 60.75 130.79 -1.17
N SER A 30 61.05 132.09 -1.29
CA SER A 30 60.68 132.93 -2.43
C SER A 30 61.57 132.63 -3.64
N THR A 31 60.96 132.29 -4.79
CA THR A 31 61.65 131.95 -6.06
C THR A 31 62.46 133.09 -6.70
N LYS A 32 62.54 134.26 -6.05
CA LYS A 32 63.34 135.42 -6.50
C LYS A 32 64.74 135.51 -5.90
N GLU A 33 65.10 134.67 -4.91
CA GLU A 33 66.37 134.78 -4.16
C GLU A 33 67.33 133.59 -4.35
N MET A 34 67.00 132.62 -5.21
CA MET A 34 67.82 131.43 -5.48
C MET A 34 68.64 131.62 -6.76
N SER A 35 69.93 131.23 -6.76
CA SER A 35 70.77 131.25 -7.97
C SER A 35 70.31 130.22 -9.01
N LYS A 36 70.66 130.40 -10.29
CA LYS A 36 70.27 129.49 -11.38
C LYS A 36 70.64 128.02 -11.08
N GLU A 37 71.83 127.78 -10.52
CA GLU A 37 72.32 126.45 -10.13
C GLU A 37 71.53 125.86 -8.95
N GLN A 38 71.17 126.69 -7.96
CA GLN A 38 70.34 126.27 -6.82
C GLN A 38 68.90 125.93 -7.23
N LEU A 39 68.36 126.63 -8.23
CA LEU A 39 67.07 126.30 -8.84
C LEU A 39 67.14 125.00 -9.63
N GLU A 40 68.23 124.73 -10.36
CA GLU A 40 68.44 123.48 -11.10
C GLU A 40 68.58 122.27 -10.16
N GLU A 41 69.34 122.38 -9.07
CA GLU A 41 69.44 121.33 -8.04
C GLU A 41 68.10 121.10 -7.31
N HIS A 42 67.34 122.16 -7.02
CA HIS A 42 66.03 122.04 -6.40
C HIS A 42 65.01 121.39 -7.36
N ILE A 43 65.07 121.69 -8.66
CA ILE A 43 64.28 121.00 -9.69
C ILE A 43 64.67 119.52 -9.77
N MET A 44 65.96 119.19 -9.64
CA MET A 44 66.42 117.79 -9.63
C MET A 44 65.93 117.05 -8.36
N ARG A 45 66.04 117.65 -7.17
CA ARG A 45 65.48 117.08 -5.93
C ARG A 45 63.98 116.86 -6.00
N LEU A 46 63.22 117.86 -6.48
CA LEU A 46 61.77 117.72 -6.66
C LEU A 46 61.39 116.63 -7.69
N ARG A 47 62.23 116.41 -8.71
CA ARG A 47 62.03 115.32 -9.67
C ARG A 47 62.34 113.95 -9.07
N GLU A 48 63.40 113.84 -8.29
CA GLU A 48 63.75 112.61 -7.56
C GLU A 48 62.71 112.27 -6.49
N GLU A 49 62.22 113.27 -5.76
CA GLU A 49 61.11 113.12 -4.81
C GLU A 49 59.82 112.72 -5.53
N LEU A 50 59.50 113.35 -6.66
CA LEU A 50 58.34 112.96 -7.46
C LEU A 50 58.45 111.52 -7.99
N GLU A 51 59.64 111.09 -8.41
CA GLU A 51 59.84 109.72 -8.90
C GLU A 51 59.81 108.70 -7.75
N ARG A 52 60.38 109.03 -6.60
CA ARG A 52 60.26 108.19 -5.38
C ARG A 52 58.81 108.08 -4.94
N GLU A 53 58.05 109.17 -4.89
CA GLU A 53 56.62 109.14 -4.57
C GLU A 53 55.81 108.33 -5.59
N ARG A 54 56.22 108.31 -6.87
CA ARG A 54 55.61 107.45 -7.91
C ARG A 54 55.92 105.98 -7.68
N GLU A 55 57.17 105.64 -7.39
CA GLU A 55 57.61 104.28 -7.07
C GLU A 55 56.91 103.76 -5.81
N GLU A 56 56.83 104.58 -4.74
CA GLU A 56 56.11 104.24 -3.52
C GLU A 56 54.61 104.05 -3.78
N ARG A 57 53.98 104.94 -4.55
CA ARG A 57 52.57 104.77 -4.95
C ARG A 57 52.35 103.48 -5.72
N ASN A 58 53.24 103.16 -6.67
CA ASN A 58 53.16 101.93 -7.45
C ASN A 58 53.31 100.70 -6.54
N TYR A 59 54.30 100.70 -5.65
CA TYR A 59 54.53 99.65 -4.66
C TYR A 59 53.29 99.44 -3.77
N PHE A 60 52.73 100.49 -3.19
CA PHE A 60 51.52 100.41 -2.37
C PHE A 60 50.28 99.97 -3.17
N GLN A 61 50.24 100.26 -4.47
CA GLN A 61 49.17 99.80 -5.35
C GLN A 61 49.29 98.29 -5.64
N LEU A 62 50.49 97.80 -5.95
CA LEU A 62 50.74 96.36 -6.13
C LEU A 62 50.48 95.57 -4.85
N GLU A 63 50.90 96.07 -3.69
CA GLU A 63 50.61 95.43 -2.40
C GLU A 63 49.11 95.44 -2.08
N ARG A 64 48.39 96.54 -2.38
CA ARG A 64 46.93 96.59 -2.25
C ARG A 64 46.25 95.55 -3.15
N ASP A 65 46.65 95.47 -4.41
CA ASP A 65 46.06 94.54 -5.37
C ASP A 65 46.35 93.09 -4.99
N LYS A 66 47.56 92.80 -4.50
CA LYS A 66 47.94 91.49 -3.95
C LYS A 66 47.11 91.13 -2.72
N VAL A 67 46.94 92.05 -1.77
CA VAL A 67 46.07 91.84 -0.59
C VAL A 67 44.62 91.62 -1.01
N ASN A 68 44.11 92.38 -1.98
CA ASN A 68 42.76 92.20 -2.53
C ASN A 68 42.59 90.82 -3.18
N ILE A 69 43.55 90.37 -4.00
CA ILE A 69 43.53 89.03 -4.62
C ILE A 69 43.54 87.94 -3.54
N PHE A 70 44.41 88.04 -2.53
CA PHE A 70 44.43 87.08 -1.42
C PHE A 70 43.12 87.07 -0.64
N TRP A 71 42.52 88.24 -0.42
CA TRP A 71 41.23 88.35 0.25
C TRP A 71 40.12 87.70 -0.58
N GLU A 72 40.07 87.95 -1.89
CA GLU A 72 39.08 87.32 -2.79
C GLU A 72 39.23 85.80 -2.86
N ILE A 73 40.47 85.30 -2.98
CA ILE A 73 40.76 83.86 -2.97
C ILE A 73 40.34 83.25 -1.64
N SER A 74 40.76 83.83 -0.51
CA SER A 74 40.44 83.30 0.83
C SER A 74 38.93 83.32 1.08
N LYS A 75 38.23 84.37 0.62
CA LYS A 75 36.77 84.47 0.70
C LYS A 75 36.10 83.36 -0.13
N ARG A 76 36.54 83.15 -1.38
CA ARG A 76 36.03 82.08 -2.24
C ARG A 76 36.27 80.70 -1.63
N GLN A 77 37.47 80.44 -1.12
CA GLN A 77 37.81 79.20 -0.44
C GLN A 77 36.93 78.97 0.79
N LEU A 78 36.66 80.03 1.58
CA LEU A 78 35.75 79.93 2.72
C LEU A 78 34.32 79.60 2.30
N GLU A 79 33.82 80.23 1.23
CA GLU A 79 32.50 79.95 0.65
C GLU A 79 32.40 78.51 0.12
N GLU A 80 33.43 78.04 -0.61
CA GLU A 80 33.56 76.67 -1.11
C GLU A 80 33.54 75.67 0.05
N ARG A 81 34.41 75.84 1.05
CA ARG A 81 34.46 74.95 2.23
C ARG A 81 33.16 74.96 3.03
N SER A 82 32.51 76.12 3.14
CA SER A 82 31.20 76.23 3.80
C SER A 82 30.12 75.47 3.02
N SER A 83 30.15 75.52 1.68
CA SER A 83 29.24 74.76 0.83
C SER A 83 29.49 73.25 0.88
N GLU A 84 30.76 72.82 0.88
CA GLU A 84 31.17 71.43 1.05
C GLU A 84 30.69 70.88 2.40
N LEU A 85 30.87 71.63 3.48
CA LEU A 85 30.44 71.21 4.82
C LEU A 85 28.92 70.99 4.86
N ARG A 86 28.13 71.91 4.28
CA ARG A 86 26.67 71.74 4.17
C ARG A 86 26.28 70.53 3.34
N ASN A 87 26.96 70.30 2.21
CA ASN A 87 26.72 69.11 1.39
C ASN A 87 27.05 67.83 2.17
N LYS A 88 28.14 67.81 2.93
CA LYS A 88 28.50 66.66 3.76
C LYS A 88 27.52 66.41 4.90
N SER A 89 27.03 67.47 5.56
CA SER A 89 25.95 67.33 6.55
C SER A 89 24.70 66.71 5.93
N ARG A 90 24.32 67.15 4.73
CA ARG A 90 23.17 66.59 4.00
C ARG A 90 23.40 65.13 3.58
N GLU A 91 24.60 64.79 3.10
CA GLU A 91 24.95 63.40 2.77
C GLU A 91 24.84 62.48 4.00
N ILE A 92 25.23 62.96 5.18
CA ILE A 92 25.10 62.22 6.44
C ILE A 92 23.62 62.01 6.78
N GLU A 93 22.80 63.07 6.74
CA GLU A 93 21.36 62.98 6.97
C GLU A 93 20.69 61.98 6.02
N GLU A 94 20.98 62.05 4.71
CA GLU A 94 20.44 61.13 3.70
C GLU A 94 20.93 59.68 3.90
N ALA A 95 22.13 59.47 4.44
CA ALA A 95 22.63 58.14 4.79
C ALA A 95 21.93 57.58 6.04
N GLU A 96 21.70 58.40 7.06
CA GLU A 96 20.96 58.03 8.26
C GLU A 96 19.51 57.68 7.93
N GLU A 97 18.82 58.48 7.09
CA GLU A 97 17.46 58.20 6.64
C GLU A 97 17.37 56.88 5.88
N ARG A 98 18.30 56.62 4.96
CA ARG A 98 18.40 55.34 4.23
C ARG A 98 18.58 54.17 5.19
N HIS A 99 19.50 54.29 6.14
CA HIS A 99 19.75 53.24 7.12
C HIS A 99 18.53 52.96 8.00
N GLN A 100 17.80 54.01 8.42
CA GLN A 100 16.55 53.84 9.17
C GLN A 100 15.47 53.13 8.36
N LEU A 101 15.34 53.42 7.06
CA LEU A 101 14.41 52.73 6.18
C LEU A 101 14.78 51.26 6.01
N GLU A 102 16.06 50.96 5.78
CA GLU A 102 16.56 49.58 5.71
C GLU A 102 16.25 48.81 6.99
N LEU A 103 16.50 49.40 8.17
CA LEU A 103 16.24 48.77 9.46
C LEU A 103 14.74 48.46 9.65
N LYS A 104 13.85 49.33 9.17
CA LYS A 104 12.40 49.08 9.17
C LYS A 104 12.03 47.91 8.24
N VAL A 105 12.59 47.87 7.03
CA VAL A 105 12.35 46.77 6.07
C VAL A 105 12.87 45.44 6.63
N TYR A 106 14.08 45.41 7.18
CA TYR A 106 14.62 44.19 7.80
C TYR A 106 13.78 43.75 8.99
N LYS A 107 13.33 44.66 9.84
CA LYS A 107 12.42 44.35 10.95
C LYS A 107 11.11 43.74 10.45
N GLN A 108 10.55 44.27 9.36
CA GLN A 108 9.35 43.70 8.76
C GLN A 108 9.61 42.33 8.14
N LYS A 109 10.75 42.14 7.47
CA LYS A 109 11.15 40.85 6.89
C LYS A 109 11.31 39.76 7.97
N VAL A 110 11.92 40.09 9.10
CA VAL A 110 12.03 39.18 10.24
C VAL A 110 10.65 38.83 10.80
N LYS A 111 9.77 39.82 10.98
CA LYS A 111 8.39 39.57 11.45
C LYS A 111 7.62 38.64 10.50
N HIS A 112 7.74 38.87 9.20
CA HIS A 112 7.09 38.05 8.18
C HIS A 112 7.61 36.62 8.20
N LEU A 113 8.94 36.43 8.22
CA LEU A 113 9.56 35.10 8.32
C LEU A 113 9.10 34.34 9.58
N LEU A 114 9.04 35.02 10.73
CA LEU A 114 8.57 34.39 11.97
C LEU A 114 7.09 33.98 11.87
N TYR A 115 6.26 34.81 11.26
CA TYR A 115 4.85 34.50 11.05
C TYR A 115 4.67 33.32 10.07
N GLU A 116 5.41 33.30 8.96
CA GLU A 116 5.40 32.19 8.01
C GLU A 116 5.86 30.89 8.67
N HIS A 117 6.97 30.92 9.41
CA HIS A 117 7.43 29.74 10.15
C HIS A 117 6.38 29.24 11.15
N GLN A 118 5.72 30.14 11.88
CA GLN A 118 4.68 29.76 12.82
C GLN A 118 3.46 29.16 12.11
N ASN A 119 3.01 29.74 10.99
CA ASN A 119 1.92 29.20 10.17
C ASN A 119 2.29 27.82 9.61
N ASN A 120 3.47 27.66 9.01
CA ASN A 120 3.93 26.39 8.47
C ASN A 120 3.97 25.30 9.54
N ILE A 121 4.43 25.62 10.76
CA ILE A 121 4.41 24.68 11.89
C ILE A 121 2.97 24.32 12.28
N ALA A 122 2.05 25.28 12.28
CA ALA A 122 0.65 25.03 12.60
C ALA A 122 -0.03 24.15 11.54
N GLU A 123 0.22 24.42 10.26
CA GLU A 123 -0.26 23.63 9.12
C GLU A 123 0.28 22.21 9.16
N LEU A 124 1.60 22.02 9.30
CA LEU A 124 2.21 20.70 9.41
C LEU A 124 1.66 19.88 10.59
N LYS A 125 1.38 20.54 11.72
CA LYS A 125 0.75 19.86 12.88
C LYS A 125 -0.69 19.45 12.56
N ALA A 126 -1.47 20.31 11.91
CA ALA A 126 -2.84 19.99 11.52
C ALA A 126 -2.87 18.83 10.50
N GLU A 127 -2.02 18.88 9.47
CA GLU A 127 -1.86 17.83 8.46
C GLU A 127 -1.45 16.50 9.11
N SER A 128 -0.48 16.52 10.02
CA SER A 128 -0.03 15.33 10.74
C SER A 128 -1.16 14.68 11.55
N VAL A 129 -1.97 15.46 12.26
CA VAL A 129 -3.13 14.94 13.01
C VAL A 129 -4.17 14.33 12.08
N VAL A 130 -4.47 14.98 10.95
CA VAL A 130 -5.40 14.44 9.96
C VAL A 130 -4.87 13.15 9.34
N ALA A 131 -3.58 13.11 8.96
CA ALA A 131 -2.95 11.91 8.41
C ALA A 131 -2.98 10.73 9.38
N ILE A 132 -2.69 10.96 10.67
CA ILE A 132 -2.79 9.93 11.71
C ILE A 132 -4.23 9.41 11.83
N LYS A 133 -5.22 10.32 11.82
CA LYS A 133 -6.63 9.93 11.93
C LYS A 133 -7.09 9.09 10.74
N ILE A 134 -6.74 9.49 9.51
CA ILE A 134 -7.03 8.71 8.30
C ILE A 134 -6.38 7.33 8.39
N ALA A 135 -5.10 7.25 8.79
CA ALA A 135 -4.43 5.97 8.94
C ALA A 135 -5.10 5.07 10.00
N GLN A 136 -5.54 5.65 11.13
CA GLN A 136 -6.28 4.91 12.16
C GLN A 136 -7.62 4.38 11.66
N GLU A 137 -8.38 5.19 10.93
CA GLU A 137 -9.66 4.80 10.33
C GLU A 137 -9.46 3.67 9.32
N GLU A 138 -8.51 3.79 8.40
CA GLU A 138 -8.17 2.74 7.43
C GLU A 138 -7.73 1.44 8.11
N HIS A 139 -6.91 1.53 9.18
CA HIS A 139 -6.50 0.36 9.95
C HIS A 139 -7.70 -0.31 10.62
N GLY A 140 -8.63 0.47 11.18
CA GLY A 140 -9.87 -0.03 11.77
C GLY A 140 -10.75 -0.76 10.77
N GLU A 141 -10.92 -0.19 9.57
CA GLU A 141 -11.66 -0.81 8.47
C GLU A 141 -11.03 -2.13 8.01
N LYS A 142 -9.71 -2.14 7.77
CA LYS A 142 -8.96 -3.35 7.42
C LYS A 142 -9.08 -4.43 8.48
N GLU A 143 -8.99 -4.07 9.76
CA GLU A 143 -9.16 -5.02 10.87
C GLU A 143 -10.57 -5.59 10.94
N ALA A 144 -11.60 -4.75 10.74
CA ALA A 144 -13.00 -5.18 10.71
C ALA A 144 -13.26 -6.14 9.55
N GLN A 145 -12.71 -5.86 8.37
CA GLN A 145 -12.80 -6.71 7.19
C GLN A 145 -12.12 -8.07 7.44
N LEU A 146 -10.88 -8.09 7.95
CA LEU A 146 -10.18 -9.33 8.30
C LEU A 146 -10.93 -10.17 9.34
N LYS A 147 -11.56 -9.52 10.33
CA LYS A 147 -12.41 -10.20 11.32
C LYS A 147 -13.68 -10.77 10.70
N TYR A 148 -14.27 -10.10 9.71
CA TYR A 148 -15.39 -10.62 8.95
C TYR A 148 -14.97 -11.82 8.10
N ASP A 149 -13.93 -11.70 7.29
CA ASP A 149 -13.42 -12.76 6.42
C ASP A 149 -13.03 -14.00 7.22
N LYS A 150 -12.36 -13.82 8.36
CA LYS A 150 -12.04 -14.93 9.29
C LYS A 150 -13.29 -15.67 9.76
N ARG A 151 -14.41 -14.97 10.01
CA ARG A 151 -15.67 -15.61 10.42
C ARG A 151 -16.30 -16.36 9.24
N VAL A 152 -16.32 -15.76 8.06
CA VAL A 152 -16.84 -16.39 6.84
C VAL A 152 -16.06 -17.66 6.51
N LEU A 153 -14.73 -17.59 6.47
CA LEU A 153 -13.87 -18.76 6.20
C LEU A 153 -14.03 -19.87 7.23
N LYS A 154 -14.28 -19.53 8.51
CA LYS A 154 -14.58 -20.53 9.54
C LYS A 154 -15.91 -21.24 9.30
N LEU A 155 -16.94 -20.53 8.84
CA LEU A 155 -18.22 -21.13 8.49
C LEU A 155 -18.07 -22.01 7.26
N GLU A 156 -17.44 -21.50 6.19
CA GLU A 156 -17.21 -22.26 4.97
C GLU A 156 -16.41 -23.55 5.22
N ASN A 157 -15.41 -23.50 6.09
CA ASN A 157 -14.62 -24.69 6.44
C ASN A 157 -15.47 -25.71 7.23
N LYS A 158 -16.34 -25.25 8.13
CA LYS A 158 -17.29 -26.14 8.82
C LYS A 158 -18.28 -26.77 7.85
N ASP A 159 -18.82 -26.00 6.91
CA ASP A 159 -19.77 -26.50 5.92
C ASP A 159 -19.11 -27.55 5.01
N LYS A 160 -17.87 -27.29 4.56
CA LYS A 160 -17.07 -28.27 3.81
C LYS A 160 -16.78 -29.53 4.61
N GLN A 161 -16.49 -29.40 5.90
CA GLN A 161 -16.28 -30.55 6.78
C GLN A 161 -17.56 -31.39 6.91
N ILE A 162 -18.71 -30.76 7.20
CA ILE A 162 -20.01 -31.44 7.33
C ILE A 162 -20.39 -32.13 6.01
N SER A 163 -20.25 -31.43 4.89
CA SER A 163 -20.51 -32.00 3.56
C SER A 163 -19.60 -33.18 3.24
N GLY A 164 -18.31 -33.10 3.61
CA GLY A 164 -17.36 -34.20 3.46
C GLY A 164 -17.73 -35.41 4.32
N GLU A 165 -18.07 -35.20 5.59
CA GLU A 165 -18.52 -36.26 6.50
C GLU A 165 -19.82 -36.93 6.00
N GLU A 166 -20.75 -36.16 5.46
CA GLU A 166 -21.99 -36.68 4.88
C GLU A 166 -21.71 -37.50 3.61
N SER A 167 -20.82 -37.05 2.74
CA SER A 167 -20.40 -37.80 1.54
C SER A 167 -19.77 -39.15 1.91
N ILE A 168 -18.92 -39.18 2.93
CA ILE A 168 -18.31 -40.43 3.43
C ILE A 168 -19.41 -41.34 3.99
N ARG A 169 -20.32 -40.81 4.81
CA ARG A 169 -21.42 -41.58 5.41
C ARG A 169 -22.33 -42.20 4.34
N ASN A 170 -22.66 -41.43 3.31
CA ASN A 170 -23.46 -41.92 2.19
C ASN A 170 -22.73 -43.04 1.43
N THR A 171 -21.44 -42.86 1.16
CA THR A 171 -20.61 -43.87 0.49
C THR A 171 -20.55 -45.17 1.29
N VAL A 172 -20.34 -45.09 2.61
CA VAL A 172 -20.33 -46.26 3.50
C VAL A 172 -21.68 -46.98 3.48
N ARG A 173 -22.79 -46.24 3.60
CA ARG A 173 -24.14 -46.80 3.53
C ARG A 173 -24.37 -47.55 2.21
N GLU A 174 -23.98 -46.95 1.07
CA GLU A 174 -24.12 -47.61 -0.23
C GLU A 174 -23.30 -48.90 -0.33
N TYR A 175 -22.09 -48.93 0.25
CA TYR A 175 -21.29 -50.15 0.30
C TYR A 175 -21.90 -51.22 1.19
N GLU A 176 -22.44 -50.84 2.36
CA GLU A 176 -23.15 -51.76 3.26
C GLU A 176 -24.38 -52.37 2.60
N GLU A 177 -25.17 -51.56 1.88
CA GLU A 177 -26.34 -52.03 1.11
C GLU A 177 -25.93 -53.01 0.01
N LYS A 178 -24.87 -52.70 -0.75
CA LYS A 178 -24.34 -53.60 -1.79
C LYS A 178 -23.81 -54.91 -1.20
N LEU A 179 -23.11 -54.83 -0.06
CA LEU A 179 -22.59 -56.01 0.64
C LEU A 179 -23.72 -56.89 1.15
N LEU A 180 -24.74 -56.29 1.77
CA LEU A 180 -25.92 -57.01 2.26
C LEU A 180 -26.65 -57.70 1.11
N LYS A 181 -26.88 -56.99 0.00
CA LYS A 181 -27.52 -57.56 -1.19
C LYS A 181 -26.74 -58.76 -1.72
N THR A 182 -25.42 -58.64 -1.82
CA THR A 182 -24.54 -59.73 -2.28
C THR A 182 -24.60 -60.93 -1.33
N ARG A 183 -24.64 -60.71 -0.02
CA ARG A 183 -24.81 -61.79 0.98
C ARG A 183 -26.14 -62.51 0.81
N LEU A 184 -27.24 -61.76 0.69
CA LEU A 184 -28.58 -62.33 0.50
C LEU A 184 -28.68 -63.13 -0.81
N ASP A 185 -28.04 -62.65 -1.89
CA ASP A 185 -27.98 -63.37 -3.15
C ASP A 185 -27.21 -64.71 -3.00
N PHE A 186 -26.09 -64.73 -2.26
CA PHE A 186 -25.36 -65.96 -1.96
C PHE A 186 -26.12 -66.92 -1.05
N GLU A 187 -26.84 -66.42 -0.04
CA GLU A 187 -27.69 -67.25 0.82
C GLU A 187 -28.80 -67.92 0.01
N ARG A 188 -29.45 -67.17 -0.89
CA ARG A 188 -30.45 -67.73 -1.82
C ARG A 188 -29.85 -68.80 -2.72
N GLU A 189 -28.68 -68.55 -3.31
CA GLU A 189 -27.99 -69.53 -4.16
C GLU A 189 -27.62 -70.80 -3.38
N LEU A 190 -27.17 -70.67 -2.13
CA LEU A 190 -26.88 -71.81 -1.25
C LEU A 190 -28.14 -72.62 -0.96
N GLU A 191 -29.24 -71.97 -0.56
CA GLU A 191 -30.52 -72.65 -0.32
C GLU A 191 -31.03 -73.38 -1.58
N GLU A 192 -30.91 -72.76 -2.76
CA GLU A 192 -31.26 -73.40 -4.02
C GLU A 192 -30.40 -74.63 -4.33
N ILE A 193 -29.10 -74.58 -4.02
CA ILE A 193 -28.19 -75.70 -4.20
C ILE A 193 -28.52 -76.82 -3.20
N GLU A 194 -28.71 -76.49 -1.93
CA GLU A 194 -29.07 -77.45 -0.87
C GLU A 194 -30.37 -78.17 -1.18
N THR A 195 -31.42 -77.42 -1.58
CA THR A 195 -32.72 -77.99 -1.95
C THR A 195 -32.62 -78.91 -3.17
N LYS A 196 -31.86 -78.52 -4.21
CA LYS A 196 -31.58 -79.38 -5.38
C LYS A 196 -30.87 -80.67 -4.99
N HIS A 197 -29.86 -80.59 -4.12
CA HIS A 197 -29.12 -81.77 -3.65
C HIS A 197 -29.96 -82.67 -2.74
N ALA A 198 -30.73 -82.10 -1.82
CA ALA A 198 -31.65 -82.84 -0.96
C ALA A 198 -32.69 -83.61 -1.79
N ALA A 199 -33.28 -82.95 -2.81
CA ALA A 199 -34.21 -83.59 -3.74
C ALA A 199 -33.54 -84.74 -4.52
N LYS A 200 -32.29 -84.55 -4.96
CA LYS A 200 -31.52 -85.59 -5.66
C LYS A 200 -31.23 -86.81 -4.77
N ILE A 201 -30.84 -86.59 -3.51
CA ILE A 201 -30.61 -87.66 -2.53
C ILE A 201 -31.91 -88.42 -2.27
N LYS A 202 -33.02 -87.71 -2.04
CA LYS A 202 -34.33 -88.32 -1.84
C LYS A 202 -34.71 -89.21 -3.02
N LYS A 203 -34.56 -88.71 -4.25
CA LYS A 203 -34.84 -89.48 -5.46
C LYS A 203 -34.02 -90.76 -5.55
N ILE A 204 -32.71 -90.70 -5.25
CA ILE A 204 -31.84 -91.88 -5.25
C ILE A 204 -32.30 -92.90 -4.19
N ASN A 205 -32.68 -92.44 -2.99
CA ASN A 205 -33.19 -93.32 -1.95
C ASN A 205 -34.51 -93.98 -2.36
N ASP A 206 -35.45 -93.21 -2.92
CA ASP A 206 -36.73 -93.72 -3.41
C ASP A 206 -36.52 -94.77 -4.53
N ASP A 207 -35.60 -94.51 -5.47
CA ASP A 207 -35.24 -95.44 -6.54
C ASP A 207 -34.62 -96.75 -6.00
N LEU A 208 -33.71 -96.66 -5.02
CA LEU A 208 -33.10 -97.82 -4.37
C LEU A 208 -34.11 -98.63 -3.56
N GLU A 209 -35.03 -97.96 -2.86
CA GLU A 209 -36.08 -98.62 -2.09
C GLU A 209 -37.07 -99.34 -3.01
N LEU A 210 -37.44 -98.73 -4.13
CA LEU A 210 -38.26 -99.36 -5.16
C LEU A 210 -37.57 -100.60 -5.72
N ARG A 211 -36.28 -100.51 -6.05
CA ARG A 211 -35.49 -101.64 -6.56
C ARG A 211 -35.43 -102.78 -5.55
N LYS A 212 -35.19 -102.48 -4.26
CA LYS A 212 -35.23 -103.47 -3.17
C LYS A 212 -36.61 -104.14 -3.06
N LYS A 213 -37.70 -103.37 -3.14
CA LYS A 213 -39.08 -103.92 -3.11
C LYS A 213 -39.36 -104.83 -4.29
N MET A 214 -38.92 -104.45 -5.48
CA MET A 214 -39.03 -105.29 -6.68
C MET A 214 -38.25 -106.59 -6.55
N GLU A 215 -36.99 -106.52 -6.10
CA GLU A 215 -36.15 -107.72 -5.89
C GLU A 215 -36.76 -108.66 -4.84
N LEU A 216 -37.28 -108.11 -3.73
CA LEU A 216 -38.01 -108.90 -2.73
C LEU A 216 -39.24 -109.58 -3.34
N HIS A 217 -40.10 -108.84 -4.04
CA HIS A 217 -41.29 -109.39 -4.68
C HIS A 217 -40.93 -110.47 -5.71
N GLU A 218 -39.88 -110.28 -6.51
CA GLU A 218 -39.42 -111.28 -7.47
C GLU A 218 -38.94 -112.56 -6.75
N THR A 219 -38.21 -112.42 -5.64
CA THR A 219 -37.78 -113.57 -4.83
C THR A 219 -38.94 -114.29 -4.15
N GLU A 220 -39.96 -113.57 -3.67
CA GLU A 220 -41.17 -114.12 -3.09
C GLU A 220 -41.98 -114.90 -4.14
N GLU A 221 -42.20 -114.32 -5.33
CA GLU A 221 -42.86 -115.00 -6.45
C GLU A 221 -42.11 -116.28 -6.84
N ARG A 222 -40.79 -116.22 -6.97
CA ARG A 222 -39.97 -117.41 -7.28
C ARG A 222 -40.10 -118.50 -6.22
N LYS A 223 -40.07 -118.12 -4.93
CA LYS A 223 -40.26 -119.06 -3.80
C LYS A 223 -41.68 -119.62 -3.77
N ASN A 224 -42.70 -118.80 -3.99
CA ASN A 224 -44.11 -119.23 -4.05
C ASN A 224 -44.34 -120.21 -5.19
N LEU A 225 -43.76 -119.96 -6.37
CA LEU A 225 -43.76 -120.91 -7.48
C LEU A 225 -43.11 -122.24 -7.11
N GLN A 226 -41.96 -122.19 -6.42
CA GLN A 226 -41.27 -123.40 -5.94
C GLN A 226 -42.12 -124.17 -4.90
N ILE A 227 -42.75 -123.48 -3.95
CA ILE A 227 -43.69 -124.07 -2.97
C ILE A 227 -44.84 -124.75 -3.70
N ASN A 228 -45.47 -124.06 -4.66
CA ASN A 228 -46.57 -124.62 -5.46
C ASN A 228 -46.14 -125.86 -6.25
N SER A 229 -44.94 -125.84 -6.84
CA SER A 229 -44.37 -127.02 -7.51
C SER A 229 -44.14 -128.17 -6.54
N LEU A 230 -43.65 -127.90 -5.34
CA LEU A 230 -43.39 -128.89 -4.31
C LEU A 230 -44.71 -129.50 -3.78
N ILE A 231 -45.74 -128.68 -3.56
CA ILE A 231 -47.09 -129.13 -3.20
C ILE A 231 -47.61 -130.09 -4.25
N ARG A 232 -47.60 -129.71 -5.55
CA ARG A 232 -48.04 -130.58 -6.65
C ARG A 232 -47.27 -131.89 -6.70
N SER A 233 -45.95 -131.85 -6.48
CA SER A 233 -45.11 -133.05 -6.43
C SER A 233 -45.47 -133.96 -5.26
N HIS A 234 -45.70 -133.40 -4.07
CA HIS A 234 -46.14 -134.16 -2.90
C HIS A 234 -47.54 -134.74 -3.09
N GLU A 235 -48.47 -134.00 -3.69
CA GLU A 235 -49.83 -134.45 -3.99
C GLU A 235 -49.82 -135.62 -4.98
N LYS A 236 -48.95 -135.55 -5.98
CA LYS A 236 -48.69 -136.64 -6.93
C LYS A 236 -48.11 -137.87 -6.23
N ALA A 237 -47.04 -137.71 -5.44
CA ALA A 237 -46.43 -138.81 -4.70
C ALA A 237 -47.40 -139.43 -3.67
N PHE A 238 -48.21 -138.62 -3.00
CA PHE A 238 -49.25 -139.09 -2.08
C PHE A 238 -50.34 -139.88 -2.82
N SER A 239 -50.76 -139.42 -4.01
CA SER A 239 -51.69 -140.14 -4.87
C SER A 239 -51.10 -141.48 -5.35
N GLU A 240 -49.82 -141.51 -5.73
CA GLU A 240 -49.10 -142.73 -6.09
C GLU A 240 -49.01 -143.72 -4.93
N ILE A 241 -48.69 -143.26 -3.71
CA ILE A 241 -48.68 -144.09 -2.50
C ILE A 241 -50.09 -144.62 -2.18
N LYS A 242 -51.10 -143.74 -2.26
CA LYS A 242 -52.49 -144.13 -2.03
C LYS A 242 -52.93 -145.20 -3.04
N ASN A 243 -52.57 -145.05 -4.31
CA ASN A 243 -52.82 -146.05 -5.34
C ASN A 243 -52.07 -147.35 -5.06
N TYR A 244 -50.80 -147.30 -4.67
CA TYR A 244 -50.01 -148.48 -4.29
C TYR A 244 -50.65 -149.27 -3.14
N TYR A 245 -51.11 -148.59 -2.08
CA TYR A 245 -51.82 -149.26 -0.98
C TYR A 245 -53.23 -149.72 -1.38
N ASN A 246 -53.93 -149.00 -2.25
CA ASN A 246 -55.21 -149.45 -2.81
C ASN A 246 -55.02 -150.70 -3.69
N ASP A 247 -53.93 -150.77 -4.44
CA ASP A 247 -53.59 -151.93 -5.25
C ASP A 247 -53.22 -153.10 -4.34
N ILE A 248 -52.50 -152.89 -3.24
CA ILE A 248 -52.25 -153.91 -2.22
C ILE A 248 -53.55 -154.35 -1.54
N THR A 249 -54.47 -153.45 -1.18
CA THR A 249 -55.75 -153.86 -0.57
C THR A 249 -56.62 -154.60 -1.57
N LEU A 250 -56.66 -154.20 -2.84
CA LEU A 250 -57.32 -154.95 -3.92
C LEU A 250 -56.67 -156.32 -4.11
N ASN A 251 -55.35 -156.42 -4.11
CA ASN A 251 -54.63 -157.69 -4.21
C ASN A 251 -54.88 -158.58 -2.98
N ASN A 252 -54.89 -158.00 -1.78
CA ASN A 252 -55.19 -158.72 -0.54
C ASN A 252 -56.67 -159.14 -0.49
N LEU A 253 -57.61 -158.35 -1.02
CA LEU A 253 -59.02 -158.72 -1.19
C LEU A 253 -59.16 -159.84 -2.23
N ALA A 254 -58.43 -159.79 -3.34
CA ALA A 254 -58.38 -160.85 -4.33
C ALA A 254 -57.78 -162.13 -3.74
N LEU A 255 -56.72 -162.02 -2.92
CA LEU A 255 -56.12 -163.14 -2.20
C LEU A 255 -57.08 -163.73 -1.15
N ILE A 256 -57.77 -162.89 -0.37
CA ILE A 256 -58.80 -163.32 0.60
C ILE A 256 -59.97 -164.01 -0.12
N ASN A 257 -60.41 -163.50 -1.28
CA ASN A 257 -61.41 -164.17 -2.10
C ASN A 257 -60.90 -165.50 -2.66
N SER A 258 -59.64 -165.58 -3.08
CA SER A 258 -59.04 -166.84 -3.53
C SER A 258 -58.90 -167.89 -2.40
N LEU A 259 -58.61 -167.44 -1.18
CA LEU A 259 -58.51 -168.30 0.00
C LEU A 259 -59.90 -168.74 0.52
N LYS A 260 -60.94 -167.90 0.38
CA LYS A 260 -62.34 -168.28 0.68
C LYS A 260 -62.91 -169.33 -0.28
N ILE A 261 -62.45 -169.38 -1.54
CA ILE A 261 -62.90 -170.37 -2.52
C ILE A 261 -62.25 -171.74 -2.28
N ASN A 262 -61.03 -171.78 -1.70
CA ASN A 262 -60.30 -173.02 -1.49
C ASN A 262 -60.60 -173.78 -0.19
N GLU A 263 -61.24 -173.16 0.82
CA GLU A 263 -61.74 -173.90 2.00
C GLU A 263 -63.16 -174.44 1.82
N SER A 264 -63.87 -174.08 0.74
CA SER A 264 -65.19 -174.67 0.44
C SER A 264 -65.10 -176.03 -0.29
N TYR A 265 -63.90 -176.60 -0.42
CA TYR A 265 -63.66 -177.94 -0.97
C TYR A 265 -62.68 -178.75 -0.11
N PHE A 266 -62.89 -178.78 1.21
CA PHE A 266 -62.59 -179.95 2.06
C PHE A 266 -63.40 -179.89 3.36
#